data_AF-A0A0U1NIC6-F1
#
_entry.id   AF-A0A0U1NIC6-F1
#
_cell.length_a   1.000
_cell.length_b   1.000
_cell.length_c   1.000
_cell.angle_alpha   90.00
_cell.angle_beta   90.00
_cell.angle_gamma   90.00
#
_symmetry.space_group_name_H-M   'P 1'
#
loop_
_entity.id
_entity.type
_entity.pdbx_description
1 polymer ?
#
loop_
_entity_poly.entity_id
_entity_poly.type
_entity_poly.pdbx_seq_one_letter_code
_entity_poly.pdbx_strand_id
1 'polypeptide(L)'
;MLGRRAFSRIIQFWRDEDGVSSIEFVILYPLFYWILFMGVELGVMQARQAMLEMALDRTVRHVRLNTIAPPSYQDLRDVMCAEATFLNNCSNSLKLEMVRRDPRVGVTLNAPQCHDKPSAVNPAGPFSPGGQNELMFLRVCVLQPPLLPTIGLNPYLPTTETGEYRLVAITSYVTEPA
;
A
#
# COMPACT_ATOMS: atom_id res chain seq x y z
N MET A 1 56.17 30.72 -5.17
CA MET A 1 55.31 31.67 -5.93
C MET A 1 54.11 31.02 -6.64
N LEU A 2 53.97 29.69 -6.74
CA LEU A 2 52.85 29.04 -7.45
C LEU A 2 51.49 29.10 -6.73
N GLY A 3 51.45 29.00 -5.39
CA GLY A 3 50.18 28.93 -4.63
C GLY A 3 49.30 30.19 -4.71
N ARG A 4 49.92 31.37 -4.86
CA ARG A 4 49.21 32.66 -4.92
C ARG A 4 48.38 32.83 -6.21
N ARG A 5 48.85 32.26 -7.32
CA ARG A 5 48.13 32.30 -8.62
C ARG A 5 46.95 31.34 -8.65
N ALA A 6 47.10 30.16 -8.04
CA ALA A 6 46.01 29.19 -7.90
C ALA A 6 44.88 29.75 -7.01
N PHE A 7 45.25 30.40 -5.89
CA PHE A 7 44.28 31.03 -5.00
C PHE A 7 43.53 32.21 -5.65
N SER A 8 44.25 33.03 -6.44
CA SER A 8 43.66 34.12 -7.21
C SER A 8 42.64 33.64 -8.25
N ARG A 9 42.89 32.51 -8.92
CA ARG A 9 41.97 31.93 -9.91
C ARG A 9 40.70 31.37 -9.28
N ILE A 10 40.81 30.78 -8.09
CA ILE A 10 39.64 30.31 -7.32
C ILE A 10 38.78 31.52 -6.92
N ILE A 11 39.39 32.58 -6.38
CA ILE A 11 38.64 33.80 -6.00
C ILE A 11 37.97 34.45 -7.22
N GLN A 12 38.62 34.44 -8.38
CA GLN A 12 38.05 35.00 -9.61
C GLN A 12 36.89 34.14 -10.14
N PHE A 13 36.96 32.82 -10.04
CA PHE A 13 35.87 31.90 -10.36
C PHE A 13 34.67 32.06 -9.41
N TRP A 14 34.90 32.31 -8.13
CA TRP A 14 33.84 32.60 -7.15
C TRP A 14 33.17 33.98 -7.32
N ARG A 15 33.79 34.90 -8.07
CA ARG A 15 33.24 36.23 -8.40
C ARG A 15 32.60 36.28 -9.79
N ASP A 16 32.51 35.14 -10.47
CA ASP A 16 31.95 35.06 -11.81
C ASP A 16 30.42 34.99 -11.74
N GLU A 17 29.73 35.99 -12.31
CA GLU A 17 28.26 36.15 -12.25
C GLU A 17 27.56 35.64 -13.53
N ASP A 18 28.31 35.04 -14.46
CA ASP A 18 27.80 34.52 -15.73
C ASP A 18 26.73 33.42 -15.57
N GLY A 19 26.56 32.87 -14.35
CA GLY A 19 25.56 31.86 -13.99
C GLY A 19 24.27 32.38 -13.33
N VAL A 20 24.09 33.70 -13.17
CA VAL A 20 22.94 34.27 -12.42
C VAL A 20 21.58 33.84 -13.01
N SER A 21 21.48 33.71 -14.34
CA SER A 21 20.25 33.25 -14.98
C SER A 21 19.93 31.77 -14.71
N SER A 22 20.92 30.94 -14.37
CA SER A 22 20.73 29.50 -14.11
C SER A 22 20.36 29.21 -12.65
N ILE A 23 20.62 30.15 -11.74
CA ILE A 23 20.32 30.01 -10.31
C ILE A 23 18.81 29.85 -10.06
N GLU A 24 17.98 30.60 -10.80
CA GLU A 24 16.53 30.50 -10.68
C GLU A 24 16.02 29.10 -11.09
N PHE A 25 16.59 28.51 -12.15
CA PHE A 25 16.27 27.16 -12.58
C PHE A 25 16.71 26.10 -11.56
N VAL A 26 17.90 26.24 -10.98
CA VAL A 26 18.43 25.29 -9.99
C VAL A 26 17.58 25.27 -8.71
N ILE A 27 16.89 26.36 -8.38
CA ILE A 27 16.03 26.42 -7.19
C ILE A 27 14.59 25.99 -7.51
N LEU A 28 14.00 26.51 -8.59
CA LEU A 28 12.58 26.27 -8.91
C LEU A 28 12.32 24.86 -9.46
N TYR A 29 13.22 24.30 -10.27
CA TYR A 29 12.99 22.99 -10.88
C TYR A 29 12.95 21.85 -9.85
N PRO A 30 13.90 21.74 -8.89
CA PRO A 30 13.81 20.71 -7.88
C PRO A 30 12.54 20.81 -7.04
N LEU A 31 12.09 22.04 -6.72
CA LEU A 31 10.85 22.25 -6.00
C LEU A 31 9.63 21.77 -6.80
N PHE A 32 9.56 22.12 -8.09
CA PHE A 32 8.50 21.66 -8.98
C PHE A 32 8.48 20.14 -9.13
N TYR A 33 9.63 19.52 -9.39
CA TYR A 33 9.72 18.06 -9.50
C TYR A 33 9.42 17.35 -8.19
N TRP A 34 9.79 17.93 -7.04
CA TRP A 34 9.46 17.37 -5.75
C TRP A 34 7.94 17.27 -5.55
N ILE A 35 7.19 18.32 -5.88
CA ILE A 35 5.71 18.31 -5.84
C ILE A 35 5.15 17.30 -6.84
N LEU A 36 5.71 17.23 -8.05
CA LEU A 36 5.29 16.27 -9.07
C LEU A 36 5.47 14.82 -8.61
N PHE A 37 6.63 14.48 -8.06
CA PHE A 37 6.92 13.14 -7.56
C PHE A 37 6.05 12.77 -6.35
N MET A 38 5.78 13.71 -5.46
CA MET A 38 4.80 13.54 -4.38
C MET A 38 3.41 13.18 -4.93
N GLY A 39 2.96 13.90 -5.97
CA GLY A 39 1.68 13.62 -6.63
C GLY A 39 1.63 12.26 -7.31
N VAL A 40 2.72 11.84 -7.96
CA VAL A 40 2.83 10.51 -8.58
C VAL A 40 2.79 9.41 -7.53
N GLU A 41 3.55 9.53 -6.43
CA GLU A 41 3.54 8.56 -5.32
C GLU A 41 2.12 8.41 -4.77
N LEU A 42 1.45 9.53 -4.46
CA LEU A 42 0.08 9.53 -3.97
C LEU A 42 -0.89 8.89 -4.98
N GLY A 43 -0.76 9.20 -6.26
CA GLY A 43 -1.58 8.60 -7.32
C GLY A 43 -1.44 7.07 -7.38
N VAL A 44 -0.22 6.56 -7.27
CA VAL A 44 0.05 5.11 -7.25
C VAL A 44 -0.51 4.45 -5.99
N MET A 45 -0.37 5.09 -4.82
CA MET A 45 -0.97 4.61 -3.57
C MET A 45 -2.49 4.48 -3.69
N GLN A 46 -3.15 5.52 -4.21
CA GLN A 46 -4.61 5.53 -4.41
C GLN A 46 -5.05 4.48 -5.43
N ALA A 47 -4.30 4.30 -6.51
CA ALA A 47 -4.57 3.26 -7.51
C ALA A 47 -4.50 1.85 -6.89
N ARG A 48 -3.48 1.58 -6.06
CA ARG A 48 -3.36 0.30 -5.33
C ARG A 48 -4.50 0.09 -4.35
N GLN A 49 -4.89 1.13 -3.60
CA GLN A 49 -6.03 1.07 -2.67
C GLN A 49 -7.33 0.73 -3.41
N ALA A 50 -7.63 1.43 -4.50
CA ALA A 50 -8.84 1.20 -5.29
C ALA A 50 -8.87 -0.22 -5.90
N MET A 51 -7.72 -0.71 -6.37
CA MET A 51 -7.62 -2.09 -6.88
C MET A 51 -7.81 -3.14 -5.79
N LEU A 52 -7.31 -2.89 -4.58
CA LEU A 52 -7.51 -3.79 -3.44
C LEU A 52 -8.99 -3.90 -3.07
N GLU A 53 -9.70 -2.76 -2.98
CA GLU A 53 -11.14 -2.71 -2.71
C GLU A 53 -11.94 -3.44 -3.79
N MET A 54 -11.61 -3.20 -5.06
CA MET A 54 -12.25 -3.86 -6.19
C MET A 54 -12.01 -5.39 -6.22
N ALA A 55 -10.78 -5.83 -5.95
CA ALA A 55 -10.44 -7.25 -5.87
C ALA A 55 -11.16 -7.94 -4.71
N LEU A 56 -11.31 -7.25 -3.58
CA LEU A 56 -12.05 -7.72 -2.41
C LEU A 56 -13.53 -7.93 -2.74
N ASP A 57 -14.18 -6.95 -3.38
CA ASP A 57 -15.59 -7.04 -3.75
C ASP A 57 -15.87 -8.15 -4.78
N ARG A 58 -14.97 -8.33 -5.76
CA ARG A 58 -15.06 -9.46 -6.72
C ARG A 58 -14.94 -10.81 -6.01
N THR A 59 -13.97 -10.94 -5.12
CA THR A 59 -13.77 -12.18 -4.33
C THR A 59 -14.98 -12.48 -3.47
N VAL A 60 -15.55 -11.47 -2.78
CA VAL A 60 -16.76 -11.64 -1.99
C VAL A 60 -17.93 -12.12 -2.84
N ARG A 61 -18.07 -11.65 -4.09
CA ARG A 61 -19.09 -12.15 -5.00
C ARG A 61 -18.94 -13.65 -5.26
N HIS A 62 -17.72 -14.15 -5.47
CA HIS A 62 -17.47 -15.59 -5.64
C HIS A 62 -17.86 -16.39 -4.39
N VAL A 63 -17.59 -15.85 -3.20
CA VAL A 63 -17.99 -16.49 -1.94
C VAL A 63 -19.51 -16.48 -1.76
N ARG A 64 -20.19 -15.36 -2.04
CA ARG A 64 -21.66 -15.25 -1.96
C ARG A 64 -22.37 -16.22 -2.89
N LEU A 65 -21.83 -16.43 -4.10
CA LEU A 65 -22.37 -17.37 -5.08
C LEU A 65 -21.97 -18.83 -4.80
N ASN A 66 -21.30 -19.09 -3.69
CA ASN A 66 -20.84 -20.42 -3.29
C ASN A 66 -19.97 -21.12 -4.36
N THR A 67 -19.28 -20.36 -5.22
CA THR A 67 -18.44 -20.94 -6.30
C THR A 67 -17.13 -21.51 -5.77
N ILE A 68 -16.75 -21.14 -4.54
CA ILE A 68 -15.54 -21.59 -3.85
C ILE A 68 -15.99 -22.07 -2.48
N ALA A 69 -16.34 -23.35 -2.36
CA ALA A 69 -16.97 -23.91 -1.17
C ALA A 69 -16.35 -25.26 -0.78
N PRO A 70 -15.80 -25.40 0.45
CA PRO A 70 -15.52 -24.34 1.44
C PRO A 70 -14.29 -23.51 1.02
N PRO A 71 -14.32 -22.17 1.14
CA PRO A 71 -13.19 -21.36 0.73
C PRO A 71 -12.03 -21.53 1.72
N SER A 72 -10.89 -22.05 1.25
CA SER A 72 -9.67 -22.01 2.05
C SER A 72 -9.05 -20.61 2.03
N TYR A 73 -8.23 -20.32 3.03
CA TYR A 73 -7.46 -19.07 3.07
C TYR A 73 -6.61 -18.88 1.79
N GLN A 74 -6.03 -19.98 1.28
CA GLN A 74 -5.16 -19.95 0.10
C GLN A 74 -5.96 -19.64 -1.16
N ASP A 75 -7.14 -20.26 -1.33
CA ASP A 75 -7.99 -20.01 -2.50
C ASP A 75 -8.41 -18.54 -2.59
N LEU A 76 -8.83 -17.95 -1.46
CA LEU A 76 -9.23 -16.53 -1.44
C LEU A 76 -8.05 -15.60 -1.69
N ARG A 77 -6.88 -15.92 -1.15
CA ARG A 77 -5.66 -15.16 -1.41
C ARG A 77 -5.30 -15.21 -2.90
N ASP A 78 -5.34 -16.39 -3.51
CA ASP A 78 -4.93 -16.57 -4.90
C ASP A 78 -5.89 -15.87 -5.86
N VAL A 79 -7.20 -15.95 -5.61
CA VAL A 79 -8.21 -15.20 -6.36
C VAL A 79 -7.99 -13.69 -6.21
N MET A 80 -7.78 -13.20 -4.98
CA MET A 80 -7.51 -11.77 -4.76
C MET A 80 -6.23 -11.30 -5.45
N CYS A 81 -5.15 -12.08 -5.40
CA CYS A 81 -3.89 -11.73 -6.06
C CYS A 81 -3.98 -11.84 -7.59
N ALA A 82 -4.85 -12.69 -8.13
CA ALA A 82 -5.12 -12.73 -9.57
C ALA A 82 -5.86 -11.47 -10.06
N GLU A 83 -6.76 -10.94 -9.24
CA GLU A 83 -7.52 -9.71 -9.53
C GLU A 83 -6.66 -8.44 -9.29
N ALA A 84 -5.83 -8.44 -8.25
CA ALA A 84 -5.04 -7.27 -7.83
C ALA A 84 -3.62 -7.27 -8.44
N THR A 85 -3.52 -7.24 -9.76
CA THR A 85 -2.25 -7.33 -10.51
C THR A 85 -1.26 -6.19 -10.28
N PHE A 86 -1.72 -5.05 -9.78
CA PHE A 86 -0.88 -3.87 -9.50
C PHE A 86 -0.23 -3.89 -8.10
N LEU A 87 -0.53 -4.93 -7.29
CA LEU A 87 0.10 -5.16 -6.00
C LEU A 87 1.40 -5.95 -6.17
N ASN A 88 2.50 -5.40 -5.65
CA ASN A 88 3.77 -6.10 -5.65
C ASN A 88 3.77 -7.20 -4.60
N ASN A 89 4.26 -8.39 -4.96
CA ASN A 89 4.42 -9.51 -4.03
C ASN A 89 3.15 -9.82 -3.21
N CYS A 90 1.97 -9.69 -3.84
CA CYS A 90 0.66 -9.86 -3.20
C CYS A 90 0.59 -11.16 -2.40
N SER A 91 1.06 -12.24 -3.02
CA SER A 91 1.11 -13.56 -2.40
C SER A 91 1.74 -13.54 -0.99
N ASN A 92 2.93 -12.97 -0.82
CA ASN A 92 3.62 -13.07 0.47
C ASN A 92 3.22 -11.98 1.48
N SER A 93 2.64 -10.87 1.00
CA SER A 93 2.33 -9.68 1.80
C SER A 93 0.85 -9.56 2.19
N LEU A 94 -0.04 -10.28 1.51
CA LEU A 94 -1.48 -10.21 1.74
C LEU A 94 -1.89 -11.10 2.93
N LYS A 95 -2.63 -10.50 3.85
CA LYS A 95 -3.24 -11.15 5.01
C LYS A 95 -4.75 -10.95 5.01
N LEU A 96 -5.47 -12.06 5.15
CA LEU A 96 -6.94 -12.08 5.26
C LEU A 96 -7.36 -12.34 6.70
N GLU A 97 -8.44 -11.70 7.12
CA GLU A 97 -9.16 -11.96 8.35
C GLU A 97 -10.64 -12.10 8.02
N MET A 98 -11.25 -13.21 8.44
CA MET A 98 -12.65 -13.51 8.17
C MET A 98 -13.36 -13.86 9.47
N VAL A 99 -14.16 -12.92 9.97
CA VAL A 99 -14.83 -13.05 11.26
C VAL A 99 -16.34 -12.96 11.11
N ARG A 100 -17.04 -13.89 11.76
CA ARG A 100 -18.48 -13.78 11.96
C ARG A 100 -18.77 -12.70 12.99
N ARG A 101 -19.73 -11.82 12.70
CA ARG A 101 -20.19 -10.80 13.65
C ARG A 101 -21.70 -10.73 13.67
N ASP A 102 -22.24 -10.53 14.87
CA ASP A 102 -23.67 -10.31 15.05
C ASP A 102 -23.99 -8.81 14.91
N PRO A 103 -24.85 -8.40 13.95
CA PRO A 103 -25.24 -7.00 13.80
C PRO A 103 -26.02 -6.45 15.01
N ARG A 104 -26.57 -7.31 15.87
CA ARG A 104 -27.41 -6.91 17.02
C ARG A 104 -26.62 -6.44 18.23
N VAL A 105 -25.36 -6.85 18.35
CA VAL A 105 -24.50 -6.58 19.52
C VAL A 105 -23.50 -5.44 19.25
N GLY A 106 -23.45 -4.94 18.01
CA GLY A 106 -22.46 -3.95 17.56
C GLY A 106 -21.15 -4.60 17.12
N VAL A 107 -20.51 -4.01 16.11
CA VAL A 107 -19.30 -4.56 15.50
C VAL A 107 -18.08 -3.77 15.98
N THR A 108 -17.25 -4.39 16.82
CA THR A 108 -15.91 -3.89 17.14
C THR A 108 -14.87 -4.67 16.33
N LEU A 109 -14.14 -3.94 15.48
CA LEU A 109 -12.96 -4.45 14.80
C LEU A 109 -11.72 -3.97 15.54
N ASN A 110 -10.88 -4.91 15.98
CA ASN A 110 -9.56 -4.59 16.52
C ASN A 110 -8.69 -3.92 15.44
N ALA A 111 -7.60 -3.26 15.82
CA ALA A 111 -6.65 -2.72 14.85
C ALA A 111 -6.22 -3.80 13.82
N PRO A 112 -6.09 -3.44 12.52
CA PRO A 112 -5.76 -4.39 11.47
C PRO A 112 -4.38 -5.01 11.75
N GLN A 113 -4.33 -6.34 11.84
CA GLN A 113 -3.09 -7.09 12.13
C GLN A 113 -2.31 -7.31 10.82
N CYS A 114 -1.65 -6.26 10.35
CA CYS A 114 -0.73 -6.33 9.21
C CYS A 114 0.68 -6.60 9.75
N HIS A 115 1.10 -7.87 9.76
CA HIS A 115 2.42 -8.24 10.26
C HIS A 115 3.45 -8.34 9.13
N ASP A 116 4.65 -7.82 9.38
CA ASP A 116 5.79 -7.77 8.44
C ASP A 116 6.44 -9.12 8.14
N LYS A 117 6.05 -10.18 8.86
CA LYS A 117 6.66 -11.50 8.70
C LYS A 117 5.86 -12.34 7.72
N PRO A 118 6.48 -12.86 6.64
CA PRO A 118 5.86 -13.82 5.73
C PRO A 118 5.73 -15.17 6.46
N SER A 119 4.73 -15.27 7.33
CA SER A 119 4.28 -16.54 7.88
C SER A 119 3.35 -17.19 6.85
N ALA A 120 3.82 -18.31 6.30
CA ALA A 120 3.30 -18.94 5.08
C ALA A 120 1.82 -19.35 5.14
N VAL A 121 1.24 -19.51 6.33
CA VAL A 121 -0.14 -19.99 6.46
C VAL A 121 -0.69 -19.48 7.79
N ASN A 122 -0.82 -18.16 7.97
CA ASN A 122 -1.55 -17.65 9.12
C ASN A 122 -2.42 -16.45 8.71
N PRO A 123 -3.75 -16.54 8.89
CA PRO A 123 -4.64 -15.40 8.73
C PRO A 123 -4.27 -14.28 9.72
N ALA A 124 -4.59 -13.03 9.39
CA ALA A 124 -4.39 -11.88 10.28
C ALA A 124 -5.26 -11.95 11.55
N GLY A 125 -6.21 -12.89 11.61
CA GLY A 125 -7.11 -13.12 12.75
C GLY A 125 -7.86 -14.45 12.57
N PRO A 126 -9.00 -14.65 13.25
CA PRO A 126 -9.81 -15.83 13.02
C PRO A 126 -10.19 -15.93 11.53
N PHE A 127 -10.10 -17.12 10.96
CA PHE A 127 -10.61 -17.43 9.64
C PHE A 127 -11.60 -18.58 9.79
N SER A 128 -12.89 -18.26 9.72
CA SER A 128 -13.96 -19.24 9.76
C SER A 128 -14.89 -18.98 8.59
N PRO A 129 -15.02 -19.90 7.62
CA PRO A 129 -16.05 -19.78 6.60
C PRO A 129 -17.41 -19.85 7.30
N GLY A 130 -18.15 -18.75 7.26
CA GLY A 130 -19.47 -18.65 7.88
C GLY A 130 -20.48 -19.55 7.20
N GLY A 131 -21.51 -19.94 7.96
CA GLY A 131 -22.66 -20.66 7.44
C GLY A 131 -23.61 -19.79 6.62
N GLN A 132 -24.68 -20.41 6.11
CA GLN A 132 -25.77 -19.69 5.46
C GLN A 132 -26.43 -18.70 6.45
N ASN A 133 -26.85 -17.54 5.94
CA ASN A 133 -27.51 -16.48 6.73
C ASN A 133 -26.66 -15.93 7.89
N GLU A 134 -25.34 -16.07 7.82
CA GLU A 134 -24.41 -15.48 8.79
C GLU A 134 -23.75 -14.24 8.20
N LEU A 135 -23.75 -13.14 8.97
CA LEU A 135 -23.03 -11.93 8.59
C LEU A 135 -21.53 -12.13 8.83
N MET A 136 -20.79 -12.11 7.73
CA MET A 136 -19.35 -12.25 7.70
C MET A 136 -18.71 -10.91 7.38
N PHE A 137 -17.67 -10.58 8.14
CA PHE A 137 -16.76 -9.48 7.82
C PHE A 137 -15.48 -10.06 7.25
N LEU A 138 -15.09 -9.56 6.08
CA LEU A 138 -13.82 -9.87 5.46
C LEU A 138 -12.98 -8.60 5.47
N ARG A 139 -11.83 -8.70 6.13
CA ARG A 139 -10.82 -7.66 6.18
C ARG A 139 -9.55 -8.17 5.54
N VAL A 140 -8.96 -7.32 4.71
CA VAL A 140 -7.72 -7.62 4.01
C VAL A 140 -6.72 -6.53 4.34
N CYS A 141 -5.50 -6.96 4.64
CA CYS A 141 -4.38 -6.05 4.72
C CYS A 141 -3.24 -6.53 3.84
N VAL A 142 -2.60 -5.60 3.14
CA VAL A 142 -1.41 -5.85 2.35
C VAL A 142 -0.36 -4.78 2.63
N LEU A 143 0.89 -5.20 2.71
CA LEU A 143 2.05 -4.31 2.77
C LEU A 143 2.54 -4.03 1.36
N GLN A 144 2.80 -2.76 1.06
CA GLN A 144 3.31 -2.34 -0.23
C GLN A 144 4.51 -1.40 -0.06
N PRO A 145 5.59 -1.61 -0.84
CA PRO A 145 6.70 -0.70 -0.85
C PRO A 145 6.32 0.62 -1.56
N PRO A 146 6.84 1.77 -1.09
CA PRO A 146 6.74 3.03 -1.81
C PRO A 146 7.39 2.92 -3.20
N LEU A 147 6.87 3.65 -4.17
CA LEU A 147 7.50 3.74 -5.50
C LEU A 147 8.81 4.54 -5.39
N LEU A 148 8.82 5.59 -4.59
CA LEU A 148 9.94 6.47 -4.33
C LEU A 148 10.32 6.38 -2.83
N PRO A 149 11.30 5.54 -2.44
CA PRO A 149 11.64 5.34 -1.04
C PRO A 149 12.41 6.52 -0.43
N THR A 150 13.20 7.24 -1.24
CA THR A 150 14.11 8.32 -0.80
C THR A 150 13.54 9.72 -0.95
N ILE A 151 12.58 9.90 -1.86
CA ILE A 151 11.94 11.18 -2.18
C ILE A 151 10.43 10.99 -2.09
N GLY A 152 9.70 12.05 -1.76
CA GLY A 152 8.24 11.98 -1.73
C GLY A 152 7.66 11.73 -0.33
N LEU A 153 6.51 11.04 -0.27
CA LEU A 153 5.66 10.95 0.93
C LEU A 153 6.13 9.93 1.96
N ASN A 154 7.03 9.02 1.59
CA ASN A 154 7.48 7.92 2.44
C ASN A 154 7.84 8.31 3.90
N PRO A 155 8.66 9.35 4.17
CA PRO A 155 9.01 9.74 5.54
C PRO A 155 7.83 10.29 6.37
N TYR A 156 6.70 10.62 5.74
CA TYR A 156 5.51 11.15 6.40
C TYR A 156 4.41 10.10 6.58
N LEU A 157 4.59 8.90 6.04
CA LEU A 157 3.62 7.81 6.15
C LEU A 157 3.94 6.93 7.36
N PRO A 158 2.92 6.39 8.03
CA PRO A 158 3.13 5.38 9.07
C PRO A 158 3.56 4.07 8.41
N THR A 159 4.87 3.92 8.20
CA THR A 159 5.46 2.70 7.62
C THR A 159 5.78 1.67 8.69
N THR A 160 5.97 0.44 8.24
CA THR A 160 6.51 -0.65 9.03
C THR A 160 8.02 -0.52 9.23
N GLU A 161 8.63 -1.41 10.03
CA GLU A 161 10.08 -1.43 10.23
C GLU A 161 10.85 -1.63 8.91
N THR A 162 10.21 -2.23 7.92
CA THR A 162 10.73 -2.48 6.57
C THR A 162 10.54 -1.31 5.60
N GLY A 163 9.87 -0.22 6.01
CA GLY A 163 9.59 0.95 5.17
C GLY A 163 8.43 0.76 4.19
N GLU A 164 7.55 -0.21 4.43
CA GLU A 164 6.35 -0.46 3.63
C GLU A 164 5.15 0.24 4.26
N TYR A 165 4.20 0.70 3.44
CA TYR A 165 2.92 1.23 3.92
C TYR A 165 1.84 0.14 3.88
N ARG A 166 0.84 0.29 4.75
CA ARG A 166 -0.29 -0.65 4.86
C ARG A 166 -1.46 -0.16 4.04
N LEU A 167 -2.02 -1.05 3.21
CA LEU A 167 -3.32 -0.86 2.57
C LEU A 167 -4.32 -1.81 3.24
N VAL A 168 -5.48 -1.28 3.60
CA VAL A 168 -6.52 -2.04 4.31
C VAL A 168 -7.85 -1.84 3.58
N ALA A 169 -8.54 -2.94 3.32
CA ALA A 169 -9.89 -2.95 2.77
C ALA A 169 -10.79 -3.84 3.63
N ILE A 170 -12.04 -3.43 3.84
CA ILE A 170 -13.01 -4.12 4.69
C ILE A 170 -14.33 -4.17 3.95
N THR A 171 -14.96 -5.34 3.95
CA THR A 171 -16.29 -5.53 3.38
C THR A 171 -17.09 -6.51 4.24
N SER A 172 -18.40 -6.54 4.07
CA SER A 172 -19.28 -7.49 4.73
C SER A 172 -20.16 -8.22 3.72
N TYR A 173 -20.50 -9.46 4.04
CA TYR A 173 -21.39 -10.26 3.22
C TYR A 173 -22.20 -11.26 4.02
N VAL A 174 -23.30 -11.71 3.41
CA VAL A 174 -24.13 -12.80 3.89
C VAL A 174 -24.25 -13.79 2.75
N THR A 175 -24.12 -15.08 3.05
CA THR A 175 -24.37 -16.15 2.08
C THR A 175 -25.86 -16.44 2.07
N GLU A 176 -26.49 -16.31 0.90
CA GLU A 176 -27.91 -16.61 0.72
C GLU A 176 -28.16 -18.12 0.89
N PRO A 177 -29.29 -18.54 1.48
CA PRO A 177 -29.71 -19.94 1.45
C PRO A 177 -29.99 -20.36 0.00
N ALA A 178 -29.61 -21.60 -0.34
CA ALA A 178 -29.85 -22.20 -1.65
C ALA A 178 -31.35 -22.51 -1.87
#